data_AF-A0A938P2I6-F1
#
_entry.id   AF-A0A938P2I6-F1
#
_cell.length_a   1.000
_cell.length_b   1.000
_cell.length_c   1.000
_cell.angle_alpha   90.00
_cell.angle_beta   90.00
_cell.angle_gamma   90.00
#
_symmetry.space_group_name_H-M   'P 1'
#
loop_
_entity.id
_entity.type
_entity.pdbx_description
1 polymer ?
#
loop_
_entity_poly.entity_id
_entity_poly.type
_entity_poly.pdbx_seq_one_letter_code
_entity_poly.pdbx_strand_id
1 'polypeptide(L)'
;MPGVTCGSVRDDLKPIAVCVRADGRQVNPDTGDLDLTAGWGHVGQGGVTMPGRGRVEETLNAQRSLNIYLNDTILWRNVPEAVWAYTLGGYQVIKKWLSYREKPLLGRGLTRDEVRHVTDSARRIAALIGIRGELDVVYRKVEETVASIRLSI
;
A
#
# COMPACT_ATOMS: atom_id res chain seq x y z
N MET A 1 12.62 0.53 -8.80
CA MET A 1 12.09 0.81 -10.14
C MET A 1 12.26 2.29 -10.43
N PRO A 2 13.15 2.68 -11.36
CA PRO A 2 13.33 4.07 -11.75
C PRO A 2 11.98 4.70 -12.11
N GLY A 3 11.74 5.94 -11.68
CA GLY A 3 10.46 6.62 -11.94
C GLY A 3 9.33 6.25 -10.98
N VAL A 4 9.41 5.14 -10.23
CA VAL A 4 8.34 4.71 -9.32
C VAL A 4 8.74 4.86 -7.85
N THR A 5 9.92 4.37 -7.48
CA THR A 5 10.40 4.39 -6.09
C THR A 5 11.85 4.84 -5.93
N CYS A 6 12.57 5.08 -7.04
CA CYS A 6 13.94 5.57 -7.03
C CYS A 6 14.21 6.45 -8.26
N GLY A 7 15.26 7.27 -8.20
CA GLY A 7 15.50 8.33 -9.19
C GLY A 7 14.44 9.43 -9.11
N SER A 8 14.15 10.09 -10.23
CA SER A 8 13.04 11.06 -10.30
C SER A 8 11.71 10.32 -10.35
N VAL A 9 11.03 10.19 -9.21
CA VAL A 9 9.68 9.60 -9.12
C VAL A 9 8.71 10.43 -9.98
N ARG A 10 7.86 9.79 -10.79
CA ARG A 10 6.86 10.46 -11.62
C ARG A 10 5.90 11.30 -10.75
N ASP A 11 5.47 12.44 -11.26
CA ASP A 11 4.67 13.41 -10.50
C ASP A 11 3.31 12.86 -10.05
N ASP A 12 2.70 11.98 -10.85
CA ASP A 12 1.44 11.29 -10.52
C ASP A 12 1.56 10.37 -9.30
N LEU A 13 2.76 9.83 -9.03
CA LEU A 13 3.01 8.87 -7.95
C LEU A 13 3.51 9.53 -6.66
N LYS A 14 4.11 10.73 -6.74
CA LYS A 14 4.62 11.48 -5.58
C LYS A 14 3.58 11.64 -4.44
N PRO A 15 2.31 11.98 -4.69
CA PRO A 15 1.35 12.22 -3.62
C PRO A 15 0.78 10.93 -3.00
N ILE A 16 1.10 9.75 -3.53
CA ILE A 16 0.54 8.48 -3.04
C ILE A 16 1.24 8.04 -1.76
N ALA A 17 0.44 7.70 -0.75
CA ALA A 17 0.88 7.10 0.52
C ALA A 17 2.01 7.89 1.20
N VAL A 18 1.88 9.21 1.29
CA VAL A 18 2.88 10.06 1.96
C VAL A 18 2.68 9.93 3.47
N CYS A 19 3.71 9.48 4.19
CA CYS A 19 3.68 9.41 5.65
C CYS A 19 3.77 10.83 6.23
N VAL A 20 2.76 11.22 6.99
CA VAL A 20 2.66 12.55 7.61
C VAL A 20 2.12 12.43 9.02
N ARG A 21 2.44 13.43 9.84
CA ARG A 21 1.75 13.67 11.09
C ARG A 21 0.49 14.49 10.82
N ALA A 22 -0.61 14.15 11.49
CA ALA A 22 -1.93 14.76 11.29
C ALA A 22 -1.92 16.27 11.59
N ASP A 23 -1.10 16.71 12.54
CA ASP A 23 -0.92 18.12 12.91
C ASP A 23 0.07 18.89 12.02
N GLY A 24 0.64 18.25 10.98
CA GLY A 24 1.58 18.87 10.04
C GLY A 24 3.02 19.01 10.56
N ARG A 25 3.32 18.59 11.79
CA ARG A 25 4.70 18.60 12.31
C ARG A 25 5.54 17.50 11.66
N GLN A 26 6.86 17.62 11.80
CA GLN A 26 7.78 16.59 11.34
C GLN A 26 7.62 15.31 12.17
N VAL A 27 7.65 14.16 11.48
CA VAL A 27 7.61 12.84 12.11
C VAL A 27 8.91 12.57 12.86
N ASN A 28 8.82 12.28 14.16
CA ASN A 28 9.94 11.96 15.02
C ASN A 28 9.87 10.51 15.56
N PRO A 29 10.70 9.58 15.06
CA PRO A 29 10.74 8.20 15.55
C PRO A 29 11.07 8.08 17.03
N ASP A 30 11.87 9.00 17.58
CA ASP A 30 12.36 8.93 18.97
C ASP A 30 11.26 9.23 19.99
N THR A 31 10.13 9.82 19.55
CA THR A 31 8.95 10.08 20.39
C THR A 31 7.87 8.99 20.27
N GLY A 32 8.17 7.88 19.60
CA GLY A 32 7.18 6.81 19.35
C GLY A 32 6.21 7.14 18.21
N ASP A 33 6.44 8.18 17.41
CA ASP A 33 5.54 8.54 16.30
C ASP A 33 5.36 7.34 15.33
N LEU A 34 6.37 6.48 15.19
CA LEU A 34 6.33 5.31 14.30
C LEU A 34 5.83 4.02 14.97
N ASP A 35 5.28 4.10 16.17
CA ASP A 35 4.63 2.97 16.83
C ASP A 35 3.33 2.61 16.11
N LEU A 36 3.29 1.45 15.45
CA LEU A 36 2.07 0.96 14.82
C LEU A 36 1.12 0.47 15.92
N THR A 37 0.04 1.21 16.15
CA THR A 37 -0.95 0.97 17.24
C THR A 37 -2.39 1.16 16.80
N ALA A 38 -2.64 1.31 15.49
CA ALA A 38 -3.98 1.50 14.94
C ALA A 38 -4.84 0.22 14.90
N GLY A 39 -4.34 -0.92 15.37
CA GLY A 39 -5.12 -2.15 15.53
C GLY A 39 -5.24 -2.98 14.24
N TRP A 40 -4.16 -3.06 13.46
CA TRP A 40 -4.02 -3.86 12.24
C TRP A 40 -3.87 -5.37 12.50
N GLY A 41 -3.43 -5.75 13.69
CA GLY A 41 -3.30 -7.14 14.11
C GLY A 41 -3.21 -7.29 15.63
N HIS A 42 -3.25 -8.51 16.12
CA HIS A 42 -3.13 -8.82 17.55
C HIS A 42 -2.63 -10.24 17.76
N VAL A 43 -2.05 -10.50 18.94
CA VAL A 43 -1.64 -11.83 19.36
C VAL A 43 -2.89 -12.65 19.68
N GLY A 44 -3.11 -13.72 18.94
CA GLY A 44 -4.09 -14.76 19.21
C GLY A 44 -3.51 -15.89 20.06
N GLN A 45 -4.33 -16.91 20.31
CA GLN A 45 -3.90 -18.11 21.03
C GLN A 45 -2.72 -18.78 20.32
N GLY A 46 -1.77 -19.30 21.11
CA GLY A 46 -0.59 -19.98 20.59
C GLY A 46 0.41 -19.08 19.83
N GLY A 47 0.33 -17.75 19.99
CA GLY A 47 1.23 -16.81 19.31
C GLY A 47 0.86 -16.52 17.85
N VAL A 48 -0.30 -17.00 17.38
CA VAL A 48 -0.79 -16.73 16.02
C VAL A 48 -1.15 -15.25 15.89
N THR A 49 -0.75 -14.60 14.79
CA THR A 49 -1.21 -13.24 14.49
C THR A 49 -2.61 -13.25 13.90
N MET A 50 -3.56 -12.61 14.61
CA MET A 50 -4.93 -12.41 14.15
C MET A 50 -5.07 -11.05 13.45
N PRO A 51 -5.79 -10.97 12.31
CA PRO A 51 -5.96 -9.72 11.59
C PRO A 51 -6.93 -8.78 12.32
N GLY A 52 -6.57 -7.51 12.40
CA GLY A 52 -7.41 -6.45 12.94
C GLY A 52 -8.11 -5.61 11.89
N ARG A 53 -9.00 -4.73 12.36
CA ARG A 53 -9.72 -3.78 11.49
C ARG A 53 -8.78 -2.69 10.99
N GLY A 54 -7.88 -2.23 11.85
CA GLY A 54 -7.11 -1.01 11.65
C GLY A 54 -7.98 0.25 11.69
N ARG A 55 -7.36 1.39 11.38
CA ARG A 55 -8.05 2.67 11.17
C ARG A 55 -7.78 3.19 9.76
N VAL A 56 -8.87 3.37 9.03
CA VAL A 56 -8.91 3.91 7.66
C VAL A 56 -9.94 5.02 7.64
N GLU A 57 -9.61 6.15 7.02
CA GLU A 57 -10.54 7.23 6.80
C GLU A 57 -10.59 7.59 5.31
N GLU A 58 -11.79 7.74 4.77
CA GLU A 58 -11.98 8.22 3.41
C GLU A 58 -11.64 9.70 3.32
N THR A 59 -11.00 10.09 2.22
CA THR A 59 -10.78 11.50 1.91
C THR A 59 -11.92 12.03 1.06
N LEU A 60 -12.34 13.27 1.31
CA LEU A 60 -13.38 13.95 0.54
C LEU A 60 -12.87 14.49 -0.81
N ASN A 61 -12.02 13.74 -1.50
CA ASN A 61 -11.49 14.13 -2.81
C ASN A 61 -12.17 13.37 -3.95
N ALA A 62 -12.10 13.96 -5.15
CA ALA A 62 -12.70 13.37 -6.35
C ALA A 62 -12.06 12.03 -6.75
N GLN A 63 -10.86 11.73 -6.25
CA GLN A 63 -10.05 10.58 -6.66
C GLN A 63 -10.21 9.35 -5.76
N ARG A 64 -11.18 9.33 -4.83
CA ARG A 64 -11.49 8.18 -3.96
C ARG A 64 -10.22 7.58 -3.33
N SER A 65 -9.63 8.35 -2.43
CA SER A 65 -8.44 7.90 -1.69
C SER A 65 -8.67 7.86 -0.18
N LEU A 66 -7.77 7.15 0.49
CA LEU A 66 -7.86 6.78 1.89
C LEU A 66 -6.66 7.32 2.66
N ASN A 67 -6.91 7.68 3.92
CA ASN A 67 -5.90 7.89 4.94
C ASN A 67 -5.78 6.61 5.76
N ILE A 68 -4.60 6.00 5.75
CA ILE A 68 -4.30 4.76 6.47
C ILE A 68 -3.52 5.11 7.71
N TYR A 69 -4.12 4.93 8.88
CA TYR A 69 -3.51 5.35 10.14
C TYR A 69 -2.48 4.32 10.62
N LEU A 70 -1.31 4.81 11.00
CA LEU A 70 -0.28 4.06 11.70
C LEU A 70 -0.64 4.01 13.20
N ASN A 71 -1.03 5.17 13.74
CA ASN A 71 -1.55 5.41 15.09
C ASN A 71 -2.41 6.69 15.06
N ASP A 72 -2.80 7.25 16.21
CA ASP A 72 -3.70 8.43 16.26
C ASP A 72 -3.13 9.70 15.64
N THR A 73 -1.81 9.82 15.51
CA THR A 73 -1.15 11.04 15.04
C THR A 73 -0.45 10.86 13.70
N ILE A 74 -0.05 9.65 13.32
CA ILE A 74 0.65 9.36 12.07
C ILE A 74 -0.22 8.56 11.11
N LEU A 75 -0.22 8.97 9.84
CA LEU A 75 -0.92 8.29 8.76
C LEU A 75 -0.13 8.30 7.45
N TRP A 76 -0.42 7.34 6.58
CA TRP A 76 -0.17 7.47 5.16
C TRP A 76 -1.35 8.15 4.50
N ARG A 77 -1.13 9.34 3.97
CA ARG A 77 -2.16 10.15 3.29
C ARG A 77 -2.29 9.73 1.84
N ASN A 78 -3.52 9.85 1.32
CA ASN A 78 -3.82 9.75 -0.11
C ASN A 78 -3.40 8.41 -0.73
N VAL A 79 -3.85 7.31 -0.12
CA VAL A 79 -3.74 5.96 -0.68
C VAL A 79 -4.96 5.69 -1.55
N PRO A 80 -4.84 5.54 -2.89
CA PRO A 80 -6.01 5.26 -3.73
C PRO A 80 -6.76 3.99 -3.29
N GLU A 81 -8.08 3.98 -3.34
CA GLU A 81 -8.88 2.82 -2.94
C GLU A 81 -8.46 1.54 -3.67
N ALA A 82 -8.20 1.62 -4.98
CA ALA A 82 -7.74 0.47 -5.77
C ALA A 82 -6.38 -0.08 -5.32
N VAL A 83 -5.50 0.79 -4.80
CA VAL A 83 -4.20 0.38 -4.23
C VAL A 83 -4.40 -0.32 -2.90
N TRP A 84 -5.29 0.20 -2.05
CA TRP A 84 -5.62 -0.42 -0.77
C TRP A 84 -6.33 -1.77 -0.92
N ALA A 85 -7.24 -1.86 -1.89
CA ALA A 85 -8.00 -3.07 -2.20
C ALA A 85 -7.20 -4.12 -2.98
N TYR A 86 -5.98 -3.80 -3.43
CA TYR A 86 -5.16 -4.71 -4.22
C TYR A 86 -4.80 -5.98 -3.43
N THR A 87 -5.10 -7.14 -4.02
CA THR A 87 -4.89 -8.45 -3.39
C THR A 87 -3.88 -9.31 -4.15
N LEU A 88 -3.12 -10.11 -3.39
CA LEU A 88 -2.30 -11.21 -3.89
C LEU A 88 -2.57 -12.44 -3.02
N GLY A 89 -2.87 -13.58 -3.64
CA GLY A 89 -3.21 -14.81 -2.91
C GLY A 89 -4.41 -14.66 -1.98
N GLY A 90 -5.39 -13.81 -2.33
CA GLY A 90 -6.59 -13.55 -1.53
C GLY A 90 -6.41 -12.54 -0.38
N TYR A 91 -5.22 -12.00 -0.16
CA TYR A 91 -4.95 -11.04 0.91
C TYR A 91 -4.69 -9.64 0.38
N GLN A 92 -5.27 -8.62 1.03
CA GLN A 92 -4.91 -7.21 0.81
C GLN A 92 -3.46 -6.98 1.23
N VAL A 93 -2.59 -6.65 0.27
CA VAL A 93 -1.13 -6.70 0.44
C VAL A 93 -0.66 -5.78 1.57
N ILE A 94 -1.06 -4.50 1.54
CA ILE A 94 -0.62 -3.51 2.53
C ILE A 94 -1.21 -3.84 3.90
N LYS A 95 -2.52 -4.12 3.99
CA LYS A 95 -3.18 -4.49 5.26
C LYS A 95 -2.52 -5.71 5.90
N LYS A 96 -2.23 -6.75 5.12
CA LYS A 96 -1.56 -7.96 5.61
C LYS A 96 -0.17 -7.64 6.14
N TRP A 97 0.61 -6.80 5.45
CA TRP A 97 1.94 -6.39 5.90
C TRP A 97 1.91 -5.65 7.24
N LEU A 98 0.90 -4.77 7.45
CA LEU A 98 0.70 -4.04 8.71
C LEU A 98 0.30 -4.98 9.87
N SER A 99 -0.50 -6.02 9.58
CA SER A 99 -1.03 -6.91 10.63
C SER A 99 0.02 -7.62 11.49
N TYR A 100 1.23 -7.83 10.96
CA TYR A 100 2.33 -8.47 11.67
C TYR A 100 3.24 -7.50 12.43
N ARG A 101 2.96 -6.18 12.35
CA ARG A 101 3.89 -5.14 12.77
C ARG A 101 3.35 -4.19 13.84
N GLU A 102 2.21 -4.53 14.43
CA GLU A 102 1.72 -3.85 15.63
C GLU A 102 2.80 -3.86 16.71
N LYS A 103 2.98 -2.75 17.43
CA LYS A 103 4.04 -2.62 18.41
C LYS A 103 4.07 -3.79 19.43
N PRO A 104 2.93 -4.28 19.96
CA PRO A 104 2.92 -5.46 20.82
C PRO A 104 3.37 -6.77 20.15
N LEU A 105 3.22 -6.89 18.83
CA LEU A 105 3.68 -8.04 18.04
C LEU A 105 5.16 -7.92 17.64
N LEU A 106 5.58 -6.72 17.22
CA LEU A 106 6.91 -6.44 16.69
C LEU A 106 7.94 -6.15 17.80
N GLY A 107 7.48 -5.74 18.98
CA GLY A 107 8.31 -5.33 20.12
C GLY A 107 8.94 -3.94 19.99
N ARG A 108 8.68 -3.22 18.90
CA ARG A 108 9.23 -1.89 18.60
C ARG A 108 8.33 -1.14 17.62
N GLY A 109 8.55 0.17 17.49
CA GLY A 109 8.01 0.96 16.38
C GLY A 109 8.66 0.60 15.04
N LEU A 110 8.04 1.07 13.95
CA LEU A 110 8.59 0.93 12.60
C LEU A 110 9.86 1.77 12.43
N THR A 111 10.79 1.28 11.61
CA THR A 111 11.91 2.10 11.14
C THR A 111 11.47 3.05 10.04
N ARG A 112 12.28 4.09 9.77
CA ARG A 112 12.04 4.99 8.62
C ARG A 112 12.02 4.26 7.28
N ASP A 113 12.78 3.17 7.16
CA ASP A 113 12.83 2.36 5.94
C ASP A 113 11.59 1.48 5.80
N GLU A 114 11.06 0.94 6.90
CA GLU A 114 9.79 0.22 6.93
C GLU A 114 8.61 1.14 6.56
N VAL A 115 8.61 2.38 7.04
CA VAL A 115 7.61 3.38 6.65
C VAL A 115 7.72 3.71 5.17
N ARG A 116 8.94 3.94 4.65
CA ARG A 116 9.19 4.15 3.22
C ARG A 116 8.78 2.95 2.37
N HIS A 117 8.97 1.73 2.87
CA HIS A 117 8.58 0.50 2.18
C HIS A 117 7.07 0.45 1.89
N VAL A 118 6.23 0.92 2.81
CA VAL A 118 4.77 1.01 2.58
C VAL A 118 4.46 2.01 1.48
N THR A 119 5.05 3.20 1.52
CA THR A 119 4.91 4.22 0.46
C THR A 119 5.32 3.68 -0.91
N ASP A 120 6.50 3.04 -0.97
CA ASP A 120 7.04 2.44 -2.18
C ASP A 120 6.15 1.32 -2.72
N SER A 121 5.62 0.48 -1.84
CA SER A 121 4.71 -0.60 -2.22
C SER A 121 3.41 -0.06 -2.78
N ALA A 122 2.83 0.97 -2.15
CA ALA A 122 1.64 1.65 -2.66
C ALA A 122 1.87 2.25 -4.06
N ARG A 123 3.01 2.93 -4.28
CA ARG A 123 3.37 3.48 -5.60
C ARG A 123 3.60 2.41 -6.65
N ARG A 124 4.24 1.29 -6.29
CA ARG A 124 4.41 0.15 -7.20
C ARG A 124 3.07 -0.46 -7.59
N ILE A 125 2.18 -0.68 -6.63
CA ILE A 125 0.82 -1.17 -6.90
C ILE A 125 0.06 -0.18 -7.79
N ALA A 126 0.14 1.13 -7.53
CA ALA A 126 -0.50 2.14 -8.37
C ALA A 126 0.02 2.09 -9.81
N ALA A 127 1.34 2.00 -10.01
CA ALA A 127 1.94 1.88 -11.32
C ALA A 127 1.50 0.59 -12.05
N LEU A 128 1.43 -0.55 -11.35
CA LEU A 128 0.94 -1.81 -11.89
C LEU A 128 -0.53 -1.72 -12.31
N ILE A 129 -1.37 -1.08 -11.50
CA ILE A 129 -2.79 -0.87 -11.84
C ILE A 129 -2.90 0.04 -13.07
N GLY A 130 -2.10 1.11 -13.16
CA GLY A 130 -2.14 2.04 -14.29
C GLY A 130 -1.78 1.39 -15.64
N ILE A 131 -0.86 0.42 -15.65
CA ILE A 131 -0.42 -0.27 -16.88
C ILE A 131 -1.35 -1.45 -17.25
N ARG A 132 -2.22 -1.90 -16.34
CA ARG A 132 -3.10 -3.06 -16.56
C ARG A 132 -3.90 -2.97 -17.86
N GLY A 133 -4.52 -1.83 -18.14
CA GLY A 133 -5.33 -1.66 -19.35
C GLY A 133 -4.52 -1.82 -20.64
N GLU A 134 -3.29 -1.29 -20.67
CA GLU A 134 -2.39 -1.45 -21.82
C GLU A 134 -1.98 -2.91 -21.99
N LEU A 135 -1.68 -3.60 -20.89
CA LEU A 135 -1.36 -5.03 -20.92
C LEU A 135 -2.53 -5.87 -21.44
N ASP A 136 -3.74 -5.64 -20.95
CA ASP A 136 -4.94 -6.39 -21.37
C ASP A 136 -5.18 -6.27 -22.89
N VAL A 137 -4.93 -5.08 -23.46
CA VAL A 137 -5.01 -4.86 -24.91
C VAL A 137 -3.94 -5.65 -25.66
N VAL A 138 -2.70 -5.66 -25.16
CA VAL A 138 -1.60 -6.40 -25.78
C VAL A 138 -1.86 -7.91 -25.71
N TYR A 139 -2.26 -8.44 -24.57
CA TYR A 139 -2.57 -9.86 -24.41
C TYR A 139 -3.69 -10.30 -25.36
N ARG A 140 -4.77 -9.53 -25.47
CA ARG A 140 -5.88 -9.83 -26.39
C ARG A 140 -5.43 -9.92 -27.84
N LYS A 141 -4.58 -8.98 -28.29
CA LYS A 141 -4.03 -9.00 -29.67
C LYS A 141 -3.20 -10.25 -29.94
N VAL A 142 -2.41 -10.69 -28.96
CA VAL A 142 -1.60 -11.91 -29.07
C VAL A 142 -2.50 -13.14 -29.14
N GLU A 143 -3.54 -13.22 -28.30
CA GLU A 143 -4.53 -14.31 -28.34
C GLU A 143 -5.25 -14.39 -29.69
N GLU A 144 -5.73 -13.27 -30.23
CA GLU A 144 -6.37 -13.18 -31.54
C GLU A 144 -5.43 -13.63 -32.67
N THR A 145 -4.16 -13.21 -32.61
CA THR A 145 -3.14 -13.59 -33.60
C THR A 145 -2.85 -15.09 -33.55
N VAL A 146 -2.66 -15.65 -32.35
CA VAL A 146 -2.41 -17.10 -32.16
C VAL A 146 -3.62 -17.92 -32.61
N ALA A 147 -4.84 -17.47 -32.32
CA ALA A 147 -6.06 -18.12 -32.79
C ALA A 147 -6.15 -18.10 -34.33
N SER A 148 -5.83 -16.96 -34.97
CA SER A 148 -5.82 -16.83 -36.43
C SER A 148 -4.80 -17.75 -37.11
N ILE A 149 -3.58 -17.86 -36.55
CA ILE A 149 -2.55 -18.77 -37.06
C ILE A 149 -3.01 -20.23 -36.95
N ARG A 150 -3.61 -20.63 -35.82
CA ARG A 150 -4.11 -22.01 -35.62
C ARG A 150 -5.26 -22.40 -36.54
N LEU A 151 -6.04 -21.43 -37.03
CA LEU A 151 -7.14 -21.66 -37.98
C LEU A 151 -6.69 -21.66 -39.45
N SER A 152 -5.43 -21.28 -39.70
CA SER A 152 -4.84 -21.16 -41.05
C SER A 152 -3.90 -22.31 -41.40
N ILE A 153 -3.80 -23.34 -40.54
CA ILE A 153 -3.02 -24.57 -40.70
C ILE A 153 -3.98 -25.76 -40.57
#